data_AF-A0A453SJY5-F1
#
_entry.id   AF-A0A453SJY5-F1
#
_cell.length_a   1.000
_cell.length_b   1.000
_cell.length_c   1.000
_cell.angle_alpha   90.00
_cell.angle_beta   90.00
_cell.angle_gamma   90.00
#
_symmetry.space_group_name_H-M   'P 1'
#
loop_
_entity.id
_entity.type
_entity.pdbx_description
1 polymer ?
#
loop_
_entity_poly.entity_id
_entity_poly.type
_entity_poly.pdbx_seq_one_letter_code
_entity_poly.pdbx_strand_id
1 'polypeptide(L)'
;LLDYGSMAAAIAGCDVVFHVACPVLANHTPNPEANLIAPAVTGTMNVLKACSEAKVKRVVMVSSVAAVMTNPSWPEGKPMDEDCWSDVDYCRTTENWYYLSKTLAELQAFDYAKRSGLDVVTVCPSLVIGPLLQPTVNASSSVIVDFLKGYLTLRHRSEIVISEE
;
A
#
# COMPACT_ATOMS: atom_id res chain seq x y z
N LEU A 1 3.99 -3.84 14.60
CA LEU A 1 2.76 -3.14 14.16
C LEU A 1 1.54 -3.55 14.99
N LEU A 2 1.26 -4.85 15.12
CA LEU A 2 0.04 -5.30 15.81
C LEU A 2 0.16 -5.30 17.35
N ASP A 3 1.37 -5.35 17.90
CA ASP A 3 1.61 -5.06 19.31
C ASP A 3 1.76 -3.55 19.51
N TYR A 4 0.77 -2.94 20.16
CA TYR A 4 0.75 -1.51 20.45
C TYR A 4 1.89 -1.09 21.40
N GLY A 5 2.19 -1.90 22.43
CA GLY A 5 3.19 -1.56 23.44
C GLY A 5 4.58 -1.39 22.83
N SER A 6 4.97 -2.32 21.97
CA SER A 6 6.24 -2.22 21.21
C SER A 6 6.28 -1.00 20.30
N MET A 7 5.17 -0.61 19.66
CA MET A 7 5.14 0.58 18.80
C MET A 7 5.24 1.87 19.60
N ALA A 8 4.49 1.99 20.69
CA ALA A 8 4.56 3.15 21.57
C ALA A 8 5.97 3.34 22.16
N ALA A 9 6.59 2.25 22.62
CA ALA A 9 7.96 2.29 23.13
C ALA A 9 8.98 2.72 22.07
N ALA A 10 8.85 2.23 20.84
CA ALA A 10 9.75 2.58 19.74
C ALA A 10 9.58 4.02 19.23
N ILE A 11 8.37 4.59 19.34
CA ILE A 11 8.02 5.94 18.86
C ILE A 11 8.32 7.01 19.91
N ALA A 12 8.42 6.64 21.20
CA ALA A 12 8.65 7.57 22.29
C ALA A 12 9.92 8.41 22.05
N GLY A 13 9.77 9.74 22.08
CA GLY A 13 10.86 10.69 21.87
C GLY A 13 11.20 11.01 20.41
N CYS A 14 10.50 10.42 19.43
CA CYS A 14 10.68 10.76 18.02
C CYS A 14 10.01 12.10 17.66
N ASP A 15 10.70 12.93 16.89
CA ASP A 15 10.11 14.13 16.27
C ASP A 15 9.31 13.78 15.00
N VAL A 16 9.79 12.81 14.23
CA VAL A 16 9.21 12.38 12.94
C VAL A 16 9.22 10.86 12.88
N VAL A 17 8.14 10.27 12.36
CA VAL A 17 8.01 8.81 12.20
C VAL A 17 7.79 8.46 10.74
N PHE A 18 8.61 7.55 10.21
CA PHE A 18 8.43 6.97 8.88
C PHE A 18 7.71 5.62 9.00
N HIS A 19 6.43 5.59 8.68
CA HIS A 19 5.63 4.38 8.68
C HIS A 19 5.74 3.66 7.33
N VAL A 20 6.75 2.79 7.21
CA VAL A 20 7.02 2.01 5.98
C VAL A 20 6.41 0.61 6.02
N ALA A 21 6.28 0.04 7.23
CA ALA A 21 5.90 -1.35 7.40
C ALA A 21 4.41 -1.57 7.05
N CYS A 22 4.15 -2.50 6.13
CA CYS A 22 2.82 -2.91 5.70
C CYS A 22 2.94 -4.36 5.18
N PRO A 23 1.97 -5.25 5.47
CA PRO A 23 1.98 -6.59 4.89
C PRO A 23 1.96 -6.53 3.36
N VAL A 24 2.86 -7.28 2.73
CA VAL A 24 2.85 -7.53 1.28
C VAL A 24 2.89 -9.04 1.10
N LEU A 25 1.80 -9.59 0.56
CA LEU A 25 1.72 -11.03 0.31
C LEU A 25 2.25 -11.32 -1.09
N ALA A 26 3.20 -12.26 -1.17
CA ALA A 26 3.72 -12.75 -2.44
C ALA A 26 2.76 -13.72 -3.15
N ASN A 27 1.86 -14.36 -2.39
CA ASN A 27 0.96 -15.42 -2.87
C ASN A 27 -0.49 -15.17 -2.45
N HIS A 28 -1.42 -15.84 -3.13
CA HIS A 28 -2.83 -15.88 -2.75
C HIS A 28 -3.00 -16.33 -1.29
N THR A 29 -3.87 -15.64 -0.55
CA THR A 29 -4.19 -15.95 0.85
C THR A 29 -5.64 -16.41 0.96
N PRO A 30 -5.93 -17.50 1.68
CA PRO A 30 -7.31 -17.97 1.89
C PRO A 30 -8.12 -17.03 2.77
N ASN A 31 -7.48 -16.13 3.52
CA ASN A 31 -8.14 -15.13 4.35
C ASN A 31 -7.45 -13.76 4.18
N PRO A 32 -7.78 -13.01 3.12
CA PRO A 32 -7.23 -11.68 2.88
C PRO A 32 -7.55 -10.69 4.00
N GLU A 33 -8.70 -10.83 4.63
CA GLU A 33 -9.12 -9.96 5.72
C GLU A 33 -8.15 -10.06 6.91
N ALA A 34 -7.93 -11.28 7.41
CA ALA A 34 -7.07 -11.50 8.58
C ALA A 34 -5.57 -11.32 8.28
N ASN A 35 -5.14 -11.63 7.05
CA ASN A 35 -3.71 -11.72 6.72
C ASN A 35 -3.15 -10.47 6.03
N LEU A 36 -4.01 -9.59 5.50
CA LEU A 36 -3.59 -8.42 4.72
C LEU A 36 -4.33 -7.15 5.13
N ILE A 37 -5.66 -7.15 5.04
CA ILE A 37 -6.47 -5.94 5.21
C ILE A 37 -6.46 -5.46 6.67
N ALA A 38 -6.90 -6.31 7.60
CA ALA A 38 -6.95 -5.96 9.01
C ALA A 38 -5.56 -5.61 9.57
N PRO A 39 -4.48 -6.37 9.30
CA PRO A 39 -3.16 -5.99 9.76
C PRO A 39 -2.65 -4.66 9.20
N ALA A 40 -2.95 -4.34 7.93
CA ALA A 40 -2.56 -3.06 7.33
C ALA A 40 -3.27 -1.88 8.03
N VAL A 41 -4.59 -1.99 8.22
CA VAL A 41 -5.39 -0.93 8.86
C VAL A 41 -5.03 -0.80 10.35
N THR A 42 -5.06 -1.90 11.11
CA THR A 42 -4.74 -1.90 12.54
C THR A 42 -3.29 -1.46 12.79
N GLY A 43 -2.34 -1.92 11.99
CA GLY A 43 -0.94 -1.50 12.09
C GLY A 43 -0.77 0.00 11.89
N THR A 44 -1.43 0.56 10.87
CA THR A 44 -1.44 2.01 10.61
C THR A 44 -2.02 2.77 11.79
N MET A 45 -3.19 2.35 12.30
CA MET A 45 -3.85 3.00 13.43
C MET A 45 -3.03 2.95 14.71
N ASN A 46 -2.35 1.84 14.98
CA ASN A 46 -1.46 1.71 16.13
C ASN A 46 -0.31 2.71 16.07
N VAL A 47 0.33 2.87 14.90
CA VAL A 47 1.42 3.84 14.71
C VAL A 47 0.91 5.26 14.89
N LEU A 48 -0.20 5.63 14.24
CA LEU A 48 -0.74 6.99 14.33
C LEU A 48 -1.18 7.35 15.76
N LYS A 49 -1.81 6.42 16.46
CA LYS A 49 -2.19 6.62 17.86
C LYS A 49 -0.98 6.83 18.75
N ALA A 50 0.04 5.98 18.62
CA ALA A 50 1.29 6.11 19.35
C ALA A 50 2.00 7.45 19.05
N CYS A 51 2.00 7.88 17.78
CA CYS A 51 2.55 9.17 17.37
C CYS A 51 1.84 10.36 18.03
N SER A 52 0.50 10.34 18.08
CA SER A 52 -0.27 11.38 18.76
C SER A 52 0.03 11.43 20.26
N GLU A 53 0.07 10.28 20.93
CA GLU A 53 0.39 10.18 22.36
C GLU A 53 1.81 10.67 22.66
N ALA A 54 2.77 10.37 21.79
CA ALA A 54 4.16 10.81 21.89
C ALA A 54 4.38 12.25 21.40
N LYS A 55 3.36 12.93 20.87
CA LYS A 55 3.44 14.29 20.29
C LYS A 55 4.46 14.40 19.14
N VAL A 56 4.52 13.37 18.30
CA VAL A 56 5.29 13.38 17.05
C VAL A 56 4.83 14.54 16.18
N LYS A 57 5.78 15.27 15.58
CA LYS A 57 5.50 16.47 14.77
C LYS A 57 4.98 16.13 13.39
N ARG A 58 5.45 15.03 12.79
CA ARG A 58 5.00 14.55 11.47
C ARG A 58 5.13 13.04 11.33
N VAL A 59 4.14 12.42 10.69
CA VAL A 59 4.22 11.05 10.21
C VAL A 59 4.32 11.03 8.69
N VAL A 60 5.33 10.33 8.16
CA VAL A 60 5.46 10.04 6.73
C VAL A 60 5.06 8.59 6.52
N MET A 61 3.90 8.35 5.92
CA MET A 61 3.39 7.02 5.63
C MET A 61 3.73 6.60 4.21
N VAL A 62 4.28 5.40 4.03
CA VAL A 62 4.49 4.82 2.70
C VAL A 62 3.23 4.08 2.28
N SER A 63 2.43 4.75 1.45
CA SER A 63 1.28 4.16 0.78
C SER A 63 1.73 3.47 -0.53
N SER A 64 0.97 3.59 -1.62
CA SER A 64 1.26 3.01 -2.93
C SER A 64 0.34 3.60 -3.99
N VAL A 65 0.74 3.55 -5.26
CA VAL A 65 -0.19 3.78 -6.40
C VAL A 65 -1.41 2.85 -6.35
N ALA A 66 -1.31 1.71 -5.66
CA ALA A 66 -2.44 0.82 -5.41
C ALA A 66 -3.60 1.47 -4.64
N ALA A 67 -3.34 2.57 -3.91
CA ALA A 67 -4.37 3.33 -3.22
C ALA A 67 -5.13 4.30 -4.15
N VAL A 68 -4.62 4.61 -5.34
CA VAL A 68 -5.14 5.68 -6.23
C VAL A 68 -5.51 5.22 -7.64
N MET A 69 -4.97 4.09 -8.13
CA MET A 69 -5.00 3.72 -9.55
C MET A 69 -6.24 2.93 -9.99
N THR A 70 -6.94 2.27 -9.08
CA THR A 70 -8.02 1.32 -9.42
C THR A 70 -9.39 1.95 -9.20
N ASN A 71 -9.88 2.71 -10.18
CA ASN A 71 -11.21 3.32 -10.11
C ASN A 71 -11.90 3.26 -11.48
N PRO A 72 -12.96 2.43 -11.64
CA PRO A 72 -13.64 2.27 -12.93
C PRO A 72 -14.41 3.51 -13.37
N SER A 73 -14.69 4.43 -12.44
CA SER A 73 -15.39 5.69 -12.72
C SER A 73 -14.42 6.83 -13.07
N TRP A 74 -13.11 6.59 -13.04
CA TRP A 74 -12.13 7.62 -13.38
C TRP A 74 -12.16 7.92 -14.89
N PRO A 75 -12.24 9.19 -15.32
CA PRO A 75 -12.32 9.53 -16.73
C PRO A 75 -11.12 9.03 -17.53
N GLU A 76 -11.39 8.39 -18.68
CA GLU A 76 -10.34 7.96 -19.59
C GLU A 76 -9.49 9.15 -20.06
N GLY A 77 -8.17 8.98 -20.07
CA GLY A 77 -7.22 10.02 -20.48
C GLY A 77 -6.99 11.14 -19.46
N LYS A 78 -7.73 11.18 -18.33
CA LYS A 78 -7.44 12.11 -17.25
C LYS A 78 -6.22 11.64 -16.45
N PRO A 79 -5.14 12.44 -16.34
CA PRO A 79 -4.01 12.12 -15.47
C PRO A 79 -4.45 11.90 -14.03
N MET A 80 -3.83 10.93 -13.36
CA MET A 80 -4.07 10.71 -11.94
C MET A 80 -3.23 11.70 -11.11
N ASP A 81 -3.85 12.26 -10.09
CA ASP A 81 -3.33 13.23 -9.12
C ASP A 81 -3.74 12.82 -7.69
N GLU A 82 -3.47 13.67 -6.70
CA GLU A 82 -3.76 13.42 -5.28
C GLU A 82 -5.26 13.36 -4.94
N ASP A 83 -6.14 13.77 -5.86
CA ASP A 83 -7.59 13.64 -5.70
C ASP A 83 -8.09 12.23 -6.12
N CYS A 84 -7.20 11.39 -6.66
CA CYS A 84 -7.52 10.04 -7.08
C CYS A 84 -7.56 9.07 -5.90
N TRP A 85 -8.59 8.24 -5.87
CA TRP A 85 -8.72 7.12 -4.95
C TRP A 85 -9.14 5.88 -5.70
N SER A 86 -8.52 4.76 -5.35
CA SER A 86 -9.01 3.46 -5.77
C SER A 86 -10.36 3.20 -5.12
N ASP A 87 -11.28 2.65 -5.90
CA ASP A 87 -12.63 2.36 -5.46
C ASP A 87 -12.63 1.11 -4.57
N VAL A 88 -13.08 1.28 -3.33
CA VAL A 88 -13.07 0.26 -2.29
C VAL A 88 -13.94 -0.94 -2.68
N ASP A 89 -15.12 -0.70 -3.24
CA ASP A 89 -16.07 -1.75 -3.58
C ASP A 89 -15.65 -2.49 -4.84
N TYR A 90 -15.10 -1.78 -5.82
CA TYR A 90 -14.47 -2.37 -6.99
C TYR A 90 -13.28 -3.25 -6.60
N CYS A 91 -12.37 -2.76 -5.74
CA CYS A 91 -11.25 -3.57 -5.26
C CYS A 91 -11.72 -4.82 -4.52
N ARG A 92 -12.80 -4.72 -3.72
CA ARG A 92 -13.38 -5.85 -2.99
C ARG A 92 -14.03 -6.87 -3.93
N THR A 93 -14.84 -6.41 -4.87
CA THR A 93 -15.59 -7.28 -5.80
C THR A 93 -14.70 -7.95 -6.84
N THR A 94 -13.57 -7.33 -7.20
CA THR A 94 -12.56 -7.89 -8.10
C THR A 94 -11.44 -8.62 -7.37
N GLU A 95 -11.56 -8.80 -6.05
CA GLU A 95 -10.58 -9.50 -5.21
C GLU A 95 -9.16 -8.90 -5.27
N ASN A 96 -9.04 -7.61 -5.56
CA ASN A 96 -7.80 -6.85 -5.55
C ASN A 96 -7.39 -6.48 -4.10
N TRP A 97 -7.15 -7.50 -3.29
CA TRP A 97 -7.00 -7.38 -1.84
C TRP A 97 -5.86 -6.46 -1.40
N TYR A 98 -4.75 -6.44 -2.13
CA TYR A 98 -3.63 -5.53 -1.84
C TYR A 98 -4.02 -4.07 -2.05
N TYR A 99 -4.70 -3.76 -3.15
CA TYR A 99 -5.20 -2.42 -3.45
C TYR A 99 -6.19 -2.00 -2.38
N LEU A 100 -7.17 -2.85 -2.07
CA LEU A 100 -8.12 -2.63 -1.00
C LEU A 100 -7.43 -2.33 0.34
N SER A 101 -6.41 -3.12 0.72
CA SER A 101 -5.70 -2.93 1.99
C SER A 101 -4.95 -1.58 2.05
N LYS A 102 -4.31 -1.17 0.95
CA LYS A 102 -3.58 0.10 0.86
C LYS A 102 -4.54 1.28 0.88
N THR A 103 -5.62 1.22 0.11
CA THR A 103 -6.68 2.22 0.09
C THR A 103 -7.30 2.42 1.47
N LEU A 104 -7.72 1.34 2.14
CA LEU A 104 -8.35 1.44 3.46
C LEU A 104 -7.38 1.97 4.52
N ALA A 105 -6.12 1.52 4.52
CA ALA A 105 -5.12 2.01 5.46
C ALA A 105 -4.87 3.52 5.29
N GLU A 106 -4.75 4.00 4.05
CA GLU A 106 -4.49 5.42 3.76
C GLU A 106 -5.70 6.31 4.07
N LEU A 107 -6.92 5.86 3.71
CA LEU A 107 -8.15 6.57 4.07
C LEU A 107 -8.28 6.73 5.58
N GLN A 108 -8.01 5.65 6.34
CA GLN A 108 -8.04 5.68 7.80
C GLN A 108 -6.95 6.59 8.38
N ALA A 109 -5.77 6.65 7.75
CA ALA A 109 -4.71 7.55 8.16
C ALA A 109 -5.11 9.02 8.03
N PHE A 110 -5.69 9.41 6.89
CA PHE A 110 -6.16 10.78 6.68
C PHE A 110 -7.37 11.13 7.53
N ASP A 111 -8.32 10.21 7.72
CA ASP A 111 -9.46 10.42 8.63
C ASP A 111 -8.99 10.62 10.07
N TYR A 112 -8.02 9.82 10.54
CA TYR A 112 -7.41 10.00 11.84
C TYR A 112 -6.65 11.33 11.96
N ALA A 113 -5.85 11.71 10.96
CA ALA A 113 -5.12 12.98 10.93
C ALA A 113 -6.08 14.18 11.06
N LYS A 114 -7.17 14.17 10.28
CA LYS A 114 -8.21 15.22 10.33
C LYS A 114 -8.84 15.37 11.72
N ARG A 115 -9.09 14.26 12.43
CA ARG A 115 -9.71 14.28 13.77
C ARG A 115 -8.73 14.62 14.89
N SER A 116 -7.48 14.18 14.79
CA SER A 116 -6.48 14.32 15.86
C SER A 116 -5.63 15.58 15.74
N GLY A 117 -5.54 16.17 14.55
CA GLY A 117 -4.61 17.26 14.25
C GLY A 117 -3.16 16.79 14.04
N LEU A 118 -2.91 15.48 14.00
CA LEU A 118 -1.60 14.91 13.67
C LEU A 118 -1.26 15.22 12.20
N ASP A 119 -0.08 15.80 11.96
CA ASP A 119 0.42 16.04 10.61
C ASP A 119 0.87 14.73 9.96
N VAL A 120 0.11 14.26 8.98
CA VAL A 120 0.37 13.02 8.23
C VAL A 120 0.49 13.35 6.76
N VAL A 121 1.60 12.92 6.17
CA VAL A 121 1.83 12.96 4.72
C VAL A 121 2.06 11.54 4.20
N THR A 122 1.61 11.28 2.97
CA THR A 122 1.76 9.97 2.34
C THR A 122 2.67 10.07 1.12
N VAL A 123 3.40 8.99 0.85
CA VAL A 123 4.16 8.80 -0.37
C VAL A 123 3.60 7.58 -1.09
N CYS A 124 3.27 7.73 -2.38
CA CYS A 124 2.61 6.68 -3.17
C CYS A 124 3.54 6.12 -4.26
N PRO A 125 4.49 5.24 -3.91
CA PRO A 125 5.37 4.61 -4.89
C PRO A 125 4.61 3.61 -5.79
N SER A 126 5.13 3.40 -6.99
CA SER A 126 4.75 2.33 -7.90
C SER A 126 5.68 1.11 -7.73
N LEU A 127 6.30 0.61 -8.80
CA LEU A 127 7.33 -0.42 -8.72
C LEU A 127 8.65 0.23 -8.25
N VAL A 128 9.12 -0.16 -7.06
CA VAL A 128 10.38 0.32 -6.51
C VAL A 128 11.50 -0.61 -6.94
N ILE A 129 12.30 -0.15 -7.91
CA ILE A 129 13.38 -0.91 -8.54
C ILE A 129 14.72 -0.23 -8.22
N GLY A 130 15.75 -1.03 -7.96
CA GLY A 130 17.10 -0.55 -7.68
C GLY A 130 18.00 -1.63 -7.08
N PRO A 131 19.21 -1.27 -6.64
CA PRO A 131 20.11 -2.18 -5.95
C PRO A 131 19.44 -2.80 -4.70
N LEU A 132 19.54 -4.12 -4.56
CA LEU A 132 19.00 -4.83 -3.41
C LEU A 132 20.01 -4.80 -2.25
N LEU A 133 19.57 -4.32 -1.09
CA LEU A 133 20.38 -4.33 0.15
C LEU A 133 20.25 -5.65 0.94
N GLN A 134 19.39 -6.56 0.48
CA GLN A 134 19.12 -7.85 1.11
C GLN A 134 19.35 -8.98 0.09
N PRO A 135 19.67 -10.21 0.53
CA PRO A 135 19.92 -11.34 -0.38
C PRO A 135 18.64 -11.92 -1.01
N THR A 136 17.49 -11.31 -0.77
CA THR A 136 16.17 -11.74 -1.24
C THR A 136 15.54 -10.70 -2.17
N VAL A 137 14.71 -11.16 -3.09
CA VAL A 137 14.00 -10.31 -4.04
C VAL A 137 12.76 -9.73 -3.36
N ASN A 138 12.54 -8.41 -3.49
CA ASN A 138 11.30 -7.77 -3.04
C ASN A 138 10.19 -7.92 -4.09
N ALA A 139 8.94 -7.67 -3.71
CA ALA A 139 7.78 -7.82 -4.60
C ALA A 139 7.88 -6.99 -5.89
N SER A 140 8.48 -5.80 -5.87
CA SER A 140 8.64 -5.01 -7.09
C SER A 140 9.69 -5.59 -8.04
N SER A 141 10.82 -6.05 -7.52
CA SER A 141 11.87 -6.65 -8.36
C SER A 141 11.50 -8.06 -8.83
N SER A 142 10.59 -8.76 -8.13
CA SER A 142 10.11 -10.07 -8.58
C SER A 142 9.38 -9.97 -9.92
N VAL A 143 8.68 -8.86 -10.20
CA VAL A 143 8.06 -8.61 -11.51
C VAL A 143 9.10 -8.68 -12.64
N ILE A 144 10.29 -8.11 -12.43
CA ILE A 144 11.38 -8.15 -13.42
C ILE A 144 11.93 -9.58 -13.52
N VAL A 145 12.15 -10.24 -12.39
CA VAL A 145 12.67 -11.62 -12.37
C VAL A 145 11.71 -12.57 -13.09
N ASP A 146 10.41 -12.45 -12.84
CA ASP A 146 9.36 -13.27 -13.44
C ASP A 146 9.27 -13.03 -14.94
N PHE A 147 9.40 -11.77 -15.39
CA PHE A 147 9.50 -11.44 -16.81
C PHE A 147 10.74 -12.09 -17.46
N LEU A 148 11.92 -11.93 -16.85
CA LEU A 148 13.17 -12.49 -17.39
C LEU A 148 13.18 -14.02 -17.40
N LYS A 149 12.43 -14.67 -16.49
CA LYS A 149 12.27 -16.13 -16.45
C LYS A 149 11.13 -16.64 -17.34
N GLY A 150 10.37 -15.75 -17.98
CA GLY A 150 9.22 -16.11 -18.82
C GLY A 150 7.96 -16.51 -18.06
N TYR A 151 7.90 -16.26 -16.74
CA TYR A 151 6.68 -16.47 -15.94
C TYR A 151 5.65 -15.35 -16.12
N LEU A 152 6.10 -14.17 -16.55
CA LEU A 152 5.25 -13.03 -16.89
C LEU A 152 5.44 -12.66 -18.36
N THR A 153 4.34 -12.62 -19.13
CA THR A 153 4.34 -12.11 -20.51
C THR A 153 3.63 -10.76 -20.56
N LEU A 154 4.32 -9.71 -21.00
CA LEU A 154 3.69 -8.43 -21.27
C LEU A 154 2.99 -8.48 -22.63
N ARG A 155 1.67 -8.35 -22.64
CA ARG A 155 0.91 -8.18 -23.88
C ARG A 155 0.80 -6.68 -24.18
N HIS A 156 1.21 -6.27 -25.38
CA HIS A 156 1.07 -4.90 -25.85
C HIS A 156 -0.43 -4.55 -25.90
N ARG A 157 -0.83 -3.41 -25.31
CA ARG A 157 -2.23 -2.96 -25.26
C ARG A 157 -2.69 -2.30 -26.57
N SER A 158 -2.26 -2.88 -27.70
CA SER A 158 -2.86 -2.68 -29.01
C SER A 158 -2.67 -3.99 -29.79
N GLU A 159 -3.76 -4.74 -29.89
CA GLU A 159 -3.96 -5.97 -30.68
C GLU A 159 -3.06 -7.17 -30.36
N ILE A 160 -3.64 -8.22 -29.76
CA ILE A 160 -3.16 -9.59 -29.93
C ILE A 160 -4.34 -10.49 -30.29
N VAL A 161 -4.29 -10.91 -31.55
CA VAL A 161 -5.03 -12.00 -32.19
C VAL A 161 -4.65 -13.35 -31.55
N ILE A 162 -5.61 -14.27 -31.55
CA ILE A 162 -5.52 -15.65 -31.05
C ILE A 162 -4.35 -16.40 -31.71
N SER A 163 -3.63 -17.19 -30.94
CA SER A 163 -2.99 -18.41 -31.46
C SER A 163 -3.39 -19.59 -30.56
N GLU A 164 -4.25 -20.44 -31.09
CA GLU A 164 -4.35 -21.84 -30.70
C GLU A 164 -3.10 -22.56 -31.20
N GLU A 165 -2.45 -23.31 -30.31
CA GLU A 165 -1.92 -24.65 -30.54
C GLU A 165 -1.61 -25.32 -29.18
#